data_AF-A0A371YPS0-F1
#
_entry.id   AF-A0A371YPS0-F1
#
_cell.length_a   1.000
_cell.length_b   1.000
_cell.length_c   1.000
_cell.angle_alpha   90.00
_cell.angle_beta   90.00
_cell.angle_gamma   90.00
#
_symmetry.space_group_name_H-M   'P 1'
#
loop_
_entity.id
_entity.type
_entity.pdbx_description
1 polymer ?
#
loop_
_entity_poly.entity_id
_entity_poly.type
_entity_poly.pdbx_seq_one_letter_code
_entity_poly.pdbx_strand_id
1 'polypeptide(L)'
;MLHIALGAVIIGGVVLALLGNETRNQHARFQRKESQLRQETAQQRANIQAAMVRSAAYQEYRQYIEMHYASVQTANQAYDLYASAKHVIDQLYNQLNISGEQIMLLKQQRQLQNGTDREATHQILQQQYDIHHELKRAIEGYKQQKNAYYQEIKMLNEATAQLKQYIRHHTGQAGREWYARLQQRQV
;
A
#
# COMPACT_ATOMS: atom_id res chain seq x y z
N MET A 1 15.94 9.83 -10.41
CA MET A 1 17.04 10.16 -9.48
C MET A 1 16.81 9.44 -8.15
N LEU A 2 17.63 8.43 -7.85
CA LEU A 2 18.41 8.27 -6.60
C LEU A 2 19.34 7.07 -6.84
N HIS A 3 20.65 7.27 -6.72
CA HIS A 3 21.67 6.23 -6.90
C HIS A 3 21.86 5.46 -5.59
N ILE A 4 21.98 4.13 -5.67
CA ILE A 4 22.72 3.34 -4.68
C ILE A 4 23.76 2.53 -5.45
N ALA A 5 24.98 3.05 -5.43
CA ALA A 5 26.20 2.29 -5.69
C ALA A 5 26.43 1.32 -4.52
N LEU A 6 26.85 0.09 -4.81
CA LEU A 6 27.61 -0.84 -3.93
C LEU A 6 27.89 -2.11 -4.75
N GLY A 7 29.11 -2.57 -4.98
CA GLY A 7 30.38 -2.12 -4.41
C GLY A 7 31.56 -2.43 -5.32
N ALA A 8 32.38 -1.41 -5.54
CA ALA A 8 33.80 -1.60 -5.71
C ALA A 8 34.38 -1.93 -4.33
N VAL A 9 34.85 -3.16 -4.14
CA VAL A 9 35.75 -3.45 -3.03
C VAL A 9 37.13 -2.97 -3.48
N ILE A 10 37.48 -1.74 -3.08
CA ILE A 10 38.86 -1.28 -3.06
C ILE A 10 39.51 -1.99 -1.88
N ILE A 11 40.31 -3.02 -2.16
CA ILE A 11 41.27 -3.51 -1.16
C ILE A 11 42.40 -2.49 -1.15
N GLY A 12 42.39 -1.65 -0.10
CA GLY A 12 43.49 -0.75 0.25
C GLY A 12 44.78 -1.53 0.45
N GLY A 13 45.90 -0.89 0.09
CA GLY A 13 47.19 -1.55 -0.01
C GLY A 13 47.75 -2.05 1.32
N VAL A 14 48.26 -3.28 1.28
CA VAL A 14 49.53 -3.75 1.88
C VAL A 14 49.91 -4.94 0.98
N VAL A 15 50.95 -4.94 0.15
CA VAL A 15 52.37 -4.92 0.48
C VAL A 15 53.12 -4.38 -0.74
N LEU A 16 53.74 -3.20 -0.62
CA LEU A 16 54.92 -2.91 -1.44
C LEU A 16 56.08 -3.72 -0.86
N ALA A 17 56.80 -4.44 -1.73
CA ALA A 17 58.12 -5.05 -1.52
C ALA A 17 58.24 -6.50 -0.98
N LEU A 18 57.47 -7.47 -1.51
CA LEU A 18 57.94 -8.88 -1.55
C LEU A 18 57.62 -9.55 -2.91
N LEU A 19 58.65 -9.60 -3.77
CA LEU A 19 59.07 -10.70 -4.68
C LEU A 19 57.99 -11.35 -5.59
N GLY A 20 58.04 -11.46 -6.92
CA GLY A 20 59.12 -11.48 -7.92
C GLY A 20 58.72 -12.53 -8.99
N ASN A 21 58.60 -12.13 -10.26
CA ASN A 21 58.19 -12.90 -11.49
C ASN A 21 56.93 -13.80 -11.48
N GLU A 22 56.59 -14.52 -10.42
CA GLU A 22 55.42 -15.41 -10.33
C GLU A 22 54.09 -14.62 -10.44
N THR A 23 54.07 -13.42 -9.87
CA THR A 23 52.92 -12.51 -9.83
C THR A 23 52.55 -11.94 -11.19
N ARG A 24 53.51 -11.77 -12.12
CA ARG A 24 53.23 -11.25 -13.48
C ARG A 24 52.47 -12.25 -14.35
N ASN A 25 52.83 -13.53 -14.26
CA ASN A 25 52.14 -14.60 -15.02
C ASN A 25 50.74 -14.87 -14.46
N GLN A 26 50.55 -14.77 -13.15
CA GLN A 26 49.22 -14.87 -12.55
C GLN A 26 48.35 -13.65 -12.85
N HIS A 27 48.91 -12.44 -12.88
CA HIS A 27 48.17 -11.23 -13.24
C HIS A 27 47.77 -11.23 -14.72
N ALA A 28 48.65 -11.67 -15.63
CA ALA A 28 48.33 -11.80 -17.05
C ALA A 28 47.30 -12.92 -17.33
N ARG A 29 47.33 -14.03 -16.59
CA ARG A 29 46.31 -15.09 -16.66
C ARG A 29 44.98 -14.64 -16.05
N PHE A 30 45.01 -13.88 -14.97
CA PHE A 30 43.83 -13.29 -14.34
C PHE A 30 43.17 -12.27 -15.26
N GLN A 31 43.92 -11.34 -15.85
CA GLN A 31 43.35 -10.34 -16.77
C GLN A 31 42.75 -10.96 -18.04
N ARG A 32 43.37 -12.02 -18.60
CA ARG A 32 42.80 -12.75 -19.74
C ARG A 32 41.56 -13.54 -19.37
N LYS A 33 41.56 -14.23 -18.21
CA LYS A 33 40.36 -14.92 -17.71
C LYS A 33 39.27 -13.94 -17.30
N GLU A 34 39.60 -12.77 -16.78
CA GLU A 34 38.64 -11.73 -16.41
C GLU A 34 38.01 -11.07 -17.63
N SER A 35 38.79 -10.75 -18.67
CA SER A 35 38.23 -10.18 -19.91
C SER A 35 37.36 -11.18 -20.66
N GLN A 36 37.79 -12.44 -20.72
CA GLN A 36 37.05 -13.52 -21.36
C GLN A 36 35.79 -13.88 -20.57
N LEU A 37 35.86 -13.96 -19.24
CA LEU A 37 34.70 -14.15 -18.37
C LEU A 37 33.74 -12.95 -18.44
N ARG A 38 34.22 -11.70 -18.52
CA ARG A 38 33.36 -10.51 -18.67
C ARG A 38 32.63 -10.49 -20.01
N GLN A 39 33.30 -10.87 -21.10
CA GLN A 39 32.68 -10.97 -22.43
C GLN A 39 31.68 -12.13 -22.50
N GLU A 40 32.04 -13.31 -22.00
CA GLU A 40 31.14 -14.48 -21.96
C GLU A 40 29.95 -14.25 -21.01
N THR A 41 30.16 -13.62 -19.85
CA THR A 41 29.05 -13.34 -18.90
C THR A 41 28.12 -12.24 -19.42
N ALA A 42 28.62 -11.24 -20.14
CA ALA A 42 27.80 -10.23 -20.81
C ALA A 42 27.00 -10.84 -21.97
N GLN A 43 27.61 -11.73 -22.76
CA GLN A 43 26.96 -12.43 -23.86
C GLN A 43 25.92 -13.45 -23.36
N GLN A 44 26.21 -14.22 -22.31
CA GLN A 44 25.24 -15.10 -21.65
C GLN A 44 24.08 -14.28 -21.05
N ARG A 45 24.35 -13.14 -20.39
CA ARG A 45 23.30 -12.25 -19.85
C ARG A 45 22.44 -11.63 -20.95
N ALA A 46 23.04 -11.23 -22.07
CA ALA A 46 22.32 -10.73 -23.24
C ALA A 46 21.47 -11.81 -23.89
N ASN A 47 21.96 -13.04 -24.00
CA ASN A 47 21.20 -14.19 -24.51
C ASN A 47 20.07 -14.61 -23.55
N ILE A 48 20.29 -14.56 -22.24
CA ILE A 48 19.28 -14.83 -21.22
C ILE A 48 18.21 -13.72 -21.24
N GLN A 49 18.59 -12.44 -21.33
CA GLN A 49 17.64 -11.34 -21.47
C GLN A 49 16.88 -11.38 -22.81
N ALA A 50 17.55 -11.72 -23.92
CA ALA A 50 16.93 -11.90 -25.22
C ALA A 50 15.95 -13.10 -25.26
N ALA A 51 16.25 -14.17 -24.51
CA ALA A 51 15.33 -15.29 -24.29
C ALA A 51 14.16 -14.93 -23.37
N MET A 52 14.37 -14.04 -22.38
CA MET A 52 13.31 -13.55 -21.49
C MET A 52 12.31 -12.61 -22.16
N VAL A 53 12.70 -11.91 -23.24
CA VAL A 53 11.85 -10.93 -23.94
C VAL A 53 10.94 -11.57 -25.01
N ARG A 54 11.04 -12.89 -25.28
CA ARG A 54 10.36 -13.53 -26.43
C ARG A 54 9.26 -14.55 -26.13
N SER A 55 8.93 -14.86 -24.87
CA SER A 55 7.79 -15.76 -24.58
C SER A 55 6.58 -14.98 -24.10
N ALA A 56 5.40 -15.28 -24.65
CA ALA A 56 4.11 -14.71 -24.21
C ALA A 56 3.92 -14.84 -22.68
N ALA A 57 4.39 -15.95 -22.11
CA ALA A 57 4.37 -16.21 -20.67
C ALA A 57 5.13 -15.18 -19.82
N TYR A 58 6.22 -14.57 -20.31
CA TYR A 58 6.94 -13.53 -19.55
C TYR A 58 6.22 -12.17 -19.62
N GLN A 59 5.60 -11.85 -20.74
CA GLN A 59 4.78 -10.64 -20.88
C GLN A 59 3.51 -10.75 -20.03
N GLU A 60 2.83 -11.89 -20.07
CA GLU A 60 1.70 -12.21 -19.19
C GLU A 60 2.11 -12.16 -17.72
N TYR A 61 3.25 -12.75 -17.34
CA TYR A 61 3.80 -12.63 -15.99
C TYR A 61 3.93 -11.17 -15.55
N ARG A 62 4.57 -10.32 -16.37
CA ARG A 62 4.77 -8.90 -16.04
C ARG A 62 3.44 -8.17 -15.87
N GLN A 63 2.50 -8.39 -16.78
CA GLN A 63 1.16 -7.81 -16.73
C GLN A 63 0.43 -8.19 -15.43
N TYR A 64 0.43 -9.47 -15.06
CA TYR A 64 -0.25 -9.93 -13.84
C TYR A 64 0.42 -9.43 -12.55
N ILE A 65 1.74 -9.25 -12.56
CA ILE A 65 2.45 -8.64 -11.42
C ILE A 65 2.06 -7.17 -11.24
N GLU A 66 1.93 -6.43 -12.33
CA GLU A 66 1.47 -5.04 -12.31
C GLU A 66 0.02 -4.96 -11.83
N MET A 67 -0.86 -5.85 -12.30
CA MET A 67 -2.24 -5.96 -11.81
C MET A 67 -2.30 -6.32 -10.31
N HIS A 68 -1.45 -7.24 -9.84
CA HIS A 68 -1.38 -7.58 -8.41
C HIS A 68 -0.98 -6.37 -7.57
N TYR A 69 0.04 -5.62 -8.00
CA TYR A 69 0.47 -4.41 -7.31
C TYR A 69 -0.64 -3.36 -7.26
N ALA A 70 -1.29 -3.09 -8.41
CA ALA A 70 -2.41 -2.16 -8.50
C ALA A 70 -3.60 -2.59 -7.62
N SER A 71 -3.91 -3.88 -7.58
CA SER A 71 -4.99 -4.43 -6.75
C SER A 71 -4.70 -4.25 -5.25
N VAL A 72 -3.47 -4.54 -4.81
CA VAL A 72 -3.05 -4.30 -3.42
C VAL A 72 -3.10 -2.81 -3.07
N GLN A 73 -2.63 -1.94 -3.96
CA GLN A 73 -2.68 -0.49 -3.75
C GLN A 73 -4.13 0.01 -3.62
N THR A 74 -5.02 -0.47 -4.48
CA THR A 74 -6.45 -0.11 -4.46
C THR A 74 -7.11 -0.61 -3.17
N ALA A 75 -6.81 -1.84 -2.73
CA ALA A 75 -7.32 -2.38 -1.48
C ALA A 75 -6.85 -1.58 -0.26
N ASN A 76 -5.61 -1.12 -0.25
CA ASN A 76 -5.09 -0.25 0.82
C ASN A 76 -5.82 1.11 0.85
N GLN A 77 -6.06 1.73 -0.30
CA GLN A 77 -6.81 2.99 -0.39
C GLN A 77 -8.27 2.81 0.10
N ALA A 78 -8.92 1.70 -0.29
CA ALA A 78 -10.26 1.37 0.20
C ALA A 78 -10.27 1.13 1.72
N TYR A 79 -9.21 0.51 2.26
CA TYR A 79 -9.04 0.35 3.71
C TYR A 79 -8.85 1.69 4.44
N ASP A 80 -8.07 2.62 3.89
CA ASP A 80 -7.89 3.96 4.46
C ASP A 80 -9.24 4.69 4.52
N LEU A 81 -10.04 4.65 3.45
CA LEU A 81 -11.39 5.22 3.42
C LEU A 81 -12.33 4.56 4.43
N TYR A 82 -12.28 3.23 4.56
CA TYR A 82 -13.01 2.48 5.58
C TYR A 82 -12.64 2.93 7.01
N ALA A 83 -11.34 3.06 7.29
CA ALA A 83 -10.84 3.48 8.60
C ALA A 83 -11.22 4.93 8.92
N SER A 84 -11.10 5.84 7.95
CA SER A 84 -11.54 7.22 8.06
C SER A 84 -13.04 7.33 8.32
N ALA A 85 -13.88 6.56 7.60
CA ALA A 85 -15.32 6.56 7.82
C ALA A 85 -15.69 6.11 9.23
N LYS A 86 -14.99 5.12 9.79
CA LYS A 86 -15.16 4.69 11.19
C LYS A 86 -14.84 5.85 12.16
N HIS A 87 -13.72 6.54 11.96
CA HIS A 87 -13.33 7.65 12.81
C HIS A 87 -14.35 8.80 12.77
N VAL A 88 -14.86 9.15 11.58
CA VAL A 88 -15.89 10.19 11.43
C VAL A 88 -17.18 9.79 12.15
N ILE A 89 -17.62 8.54 12.05
CA ILE A 89 -18.80 8.04 12.78
C ILE A 89 -18.63 8.22 14.29
N ASP A 90 -17.46 7.88 14.84
CA ASP A 90 -17.18 8.03 16.27
C ASP A 90 -17.27 9.51 16.71
N GLN A 91 -16.74 10.43 15.90
CA GLN A 91 -16.84 11.88 16.17
C GLN A 91 -18.29 12.39 16.05
N LEU A 92 -19.05 11.91 15.07
CA LEU A 92 -20.46 12.28 14.91
C LEU A 92 -21.32 11.77 16.08
N TYR A 93 -21.03 10.60 16.63
CA TYR A 93 -21.72 10.12 17.84
C TYR A 93 -21.42 11.00 19.06
N ASN A 94 -20.18 11.47 19.21
CA ASN A 94 -19.86 12.43 20.26
C ASN A 94 -20.65 13.74 20.09
N GLN A 95 -20.68 14.30 18.88
CA GLN A 95 -21.47 15.50 18.57
C GLN A 95 -22.97 15.28 18.78
N LEU A 96 -23.48 14.09 18.46
CA LEU A 96 -24.89 13.73 18.67
C LEU A 96 -25.26 13.73 20.15
N ASN A 97 -24.37 13.21 21.01
CA ASN A 97 -24.55 13.22 22.46
C ASN A 97 -24.55 14.65 23.00
N ILE A 98 -23.55 15.46 22.64
CA ILE A 98 -23.47 16.89 23.01
C ILE A 98 -24.72 17.63 22.56
N SER A 99 -25.18 17.39 21.33
CA SER A 99 -26.39 18.00 20.78
C SER A 99 -27.63 17.62 21.61
N GLY A 100 -27.74 16.36 22.03
CA GLY A 100 -28.80 15.87 22.91
C GLY A 100 -28.80 16.54 24.29
N GLU A 101 -27.62 16.74 24.89
CA GLU A 101 -27.47 17.48 26.15
C GLU A 101 -27.92 18.94 26.00
N GLN A 102 -27.52 19.60 24.89
CA GLN A 102 -27.95 20.97 24.58
C GLN A 102 -29.47 21.08 24.43
N ILE A 103 -30.13 20.12 23.78
CA ILE A 103 -31.59 20.05 23.69
C ILE A 103 -32.21 19.99 25.10
N MET A 104 -31.66 19.18 26.00
CA MET A 104 -32.16 19.08 27.37
C MET A 104 -32.02 20.41 28.13
N LEU A 105 -30.87 21.08 28.02
CA LEU A 105 -30.63 22.37 28.66
C LEU A 105 -31.57 23.46 28.13
N LEU A 106 -31.73 23.56 26.81
CA LEU A 106 -32.63 24.53 26.17
C LEU A 106 -34.10 24.30 26.58
N LYS A 107 -34.52 23.03 26.73
CA LYS A 107 -35.85 22.71 27.26
C LYS A 107 -36.05 23.21 28.68
N GLN A 108 -35.07 23.01 29.56
CA GLN A 108 -35.12 23.50 30.94
C GLN A 108 -35.14 25.03 30.98
N GLN A 109 -34.26 25.69 30.21
CA GLN A 109 -34.20 27.15 30.12
C GLN A 109 -35.53 27.74 29.64
N ARG A 110 -36.14 27.15 28.60
CA ARG A 110 -37.43 27.59 28.07
C ARG A 110 -38.57 27.48 29.10
N GLN A 111 -38.51 26.49 30.01
CA GLN A 111 -39.52 26.33 31.07
C GLN A 111 -39.44 27.44 32.12
N LEU A 112 -38.25 28.03 32.32
CA LEU A 112 -37.99 29.10 33.28
C LEU A 112 -38.22 30.50 32.71
N GLN A 113 -38.39 30.62 31.39
CA GLN A 113 -38.56 31.87 30.67
C GLN A 113 -40.02 32.14 30.26
N ASN A 114 -40.34 33.43 30.09
CA ASN A 114 -41.63 33.92 29.65
C ASN A 114 -41.48 34.94 28.52
N GLY A 115 -42.58 35.20 27.79
CA GLY A 115 -42.61 36.24 26.75
C GLY A 115 -41.56 36.03 25.66
N THR A 116 -40.90 37.11 25.26
CA THR A 116 -39.94 37.14 24.14
C THR A 116 -38.76 36.19 24.33
N ASP A 117 -38.23 36.06 25.55
CA ASP A 117 -37.10 35.18 25.84
C ASP A 117 -37.44 33.71 25.64
N ARG A 118 -38.68 33.32 26.00
CA ARG A 118 -39.19 31.96 25.80
C ARG A 118 -39.29 31.63 24.31
N GLU A 119 -39.75 32.60 23.51
CA GLU A 119 -39.87 32.45 22.06
C GLU A 119 -38.50 32.35 21.38
N ALA A 120 -37.54 33.20 21.79
CA ALA A 120 -36.16 33.12 21.32
C ALA A 120 -35.54 31.73 21.60
N THR A 121 -35.71 31.21 22.83
CA THR A 121 -35.24 29.86 23.18
C THR A 121 -35.99 28.76 22.42
N HIS A 122 -37.28 28.96 22.10
CA HIS A 122 -38.01 28.03 21.24
C HIS A 122 -37.40 27.93 19.83
N GLN A 123 -37.03 29.06 19.23
CA GLN A 123 -36.38 29.09 17.92
C GLN A 123 -35.01 28.40 17.94
N ILE A 124 -34.18 28.68 18.94
CA ILE A 124 -32.88 28.02 19.12
C ILE A 124 -33.07 26.51 19.30
N LEU A 125 -34.07 26.09 20.08
CA LEU A 125 -34.38 24.69 20.28
C LEU A 125 -34.77 23.99 18.97
N GLN A 126 -35.52 24.65 18.09
CA GLN A 126 -35.85 24.08 16.77
C GLN A 126 -34.61 23.90 15.90
N GLN A 127 -33.74 24.92 15.83
CA GLN A 127 -32.47 24.81 15.11
C GLN A 127 -31.61 23.66 15.65
N GLN A 128 -31.59 23.48 16.97
CA GLN A 128 -30.86 22.39 17.61
C GLN A 128 -31.45 21.01 17.27
N TYR A 129 -32.78 20.90 17.13
CA TYR A 129 -33.41 19.67 16.66
C TYR A 129 -33.02 19.34 15.22
N ASP A 130 -32.97 20.34 14.34
CA ASP A 130 -32.53 20.16 12.96
C ASP A 130 -31.08 19.66 12.91
N ILE A 131 -30.17 20.30 13.67
CA ILE A 131 -28.77 19.85 13.80
C ILE A 131 -28.72 18.39 14.28
N HIS A 132 -29.46 18.05 15.34
CA HIS A 132 -29.50 16.70 15.88
C HIS A 132 -30.00 15.67 14.86
N HIS A 133 -30.97 16.07 14.02
CA HIS A 133 -31.50 15.24 12.95
C HIS A 133 -30.49 15.03 11.82
N GLU A 134 -29.81 16.09 11.38
CA GLU A 134 -28.76 16.01 10.36
C GLU A 134 -27.58 15.14 10.81
N LEU A 135 -27.18 15.21 12.09
CA LEU A 135 -26.16 14.32 12.66
C LEU A 135 -26.55 12.84 12.53
N LYS A 136 -27.81 12.49 12.81
CA LYS A 136 -28.31 11.11 12.62
C LYS A 136 -28.27 10.68 11.16
N ARG A 137 -28.71 11.55 10.24
CA ARG A 137 -28.64 11.26 8.79
C ARG A 137 -27.20 11.06 8.33
N ALA A 138 -26.28 11.93 8.75
CA ALA A 138 -24.87 11.84 8.41
C ALA A 138 -24.24 10.53 8.91
N ILE A 139 -24.53 10.13 10.16
CA ILE A 139 -24.08 8.85 10.72
C ILE A 139 -24.52 7.67 9.85
N GLU A 140 -25.80 7.63 9.44
CA GLU A 140 -26.28 6.55 8.58
C GLU A 140 -25.63 6.56 7.20
N GLY A 141 -25.41 7.75 6.61
CA GLY A 141 -24.66 7.90 5.36
C GLY A 141 -23.23 7.34 5.46
N TYR A 142 -22.49 7.67 6.52
CA TYR A 142 -21.14 7.13 6.73
C TYR A 142 -21.14 5.63 7.04
N LYS A 143 -22.16 5.09 7.72
CA LYS A 143 -22.29 3.64 7.92
C LYS A 143 -22.45 2.89 6.60
N GLN A 144 -23.26 3.43 5.68
CA GLN A 144 -23.44 2.86 4.34
C GLN A 144 -22.11 2.87 3.56
N GLN A 145 -21.40 4.00 3.54
CA GLN A 145 -20.09 4.11 2.89
C GLN A 145 -19.06 3.15 3.50
N LYS A 146 -18.96 3.10 4.83
CA LYS A 146 -18.07 2.15 5.55
C LYS A 146 -18.36 0.70 5.14
N ASN A 147 -19.63 0.33 5.06
CA ASN A 147 -20.01 -1.02 4.65
C ASN A 147 -19.69 -1.30 3.18
N ALA A 148 -19.86 -0.33 2.29
CA ALA A 148 -19.47 -0.44 0.89
C ALA A 148 -17.95 -0.68 0.73
N TYR A 149 -17.11 0.17 1.35
CA TYR A 149 -15.65 -0.01 1.32
C TYR A 149 -15.23 -1.37 1.90
N TYR A 150 -15.88 -1.83 2.97
CA TYR A 150 -15.59 -3.15 3.53
C TYR A 150 -15.88 -4.29 2.54
N GLN A 151 -16.97 -4.20 1.77
CA GLN A 151 -17.26 -5.20 0.72
C GLN A 151 -16.25 -5.11 -0.44
N GLU A 152 -15.89 -3.89 -0.87
CA GLU A 152 -14.87 -3.70 -1.91
C GLU A 152 -13.52 -4.29 -1.50
N ILE A 153 -13.08 -4.08 -0.26
CA ILE A 153 -11.85 -4.67 0.29
C ILE A 153 -11.93 -6.20 0.23
N LYS A 154 -13.06 -6.80 0.61
CA LYS A 154 -13.24 -8.26 0.51
C LYS A 154 -13.12 -8.76 -0.92
N MET A 155 -13.82 -8.12 -1.85
CA MET A 155 -13.80 -8.48 -3.27
C MET A 155 -12.39 -8.33 -3.86
N LEU A 156 -11.70 -7.23 -3.59
CA LEU A 156 -10.33 -6.98 -4.04
C LEU A 156 -9.36 -8.00 -3.45
N ASN A 157 -9.50 -8.34 -2.17
CA ASN A 157 -8.64 -9.34 -1.53
C ASN A 157 -8.86 -10.74 -2.11
N GLU A 158 -10.11 -11.12 -2.39
CA GLU A 158 -10.44 -12.39 -3.04
C GLU A 158 -9.87 -12.44 -4.46
N ALA A 159 -10.11 -11.41 -5.27
CA ALA A 159 -9.56 -11.31 -6.64
C ALA A 159 -8.03 -11.32 -6.63
N THR A 160 -7.39 -10.61 -5.68
CA THR A 160 -5.93 -10.62 -5.50
C THR A 160 -5.42 -12.00 -5.11
N ALA A 161 -6.15 -12.74 -4.27
CA ALA A 161 -5.81 -14.11 -3.90
C ALA A 161 -5.89 -15.06 -5.10
N GLN A 162 -6.95 -14.95 -5.91
CA GLN A 162 -7.10 -15.72 -7.14
C GLN A 162 -5.97 -15.38 -8.14
N LEU A 163 -5.66 -14.09 -8.32
CA LEU A 163 -4.58 -13.63 -9.19
C LEU A 163 -3.21 -14.16 -8.72
N LYS A 164 -2.93 -14.19 -7.41
CA LYS A 164 -1.72 -14.80 -6.84
C LYS A 164 -1.59 -16.27 -7.23
N GLN A 165 -2.66 -17.05 -7.11
CA GLN A 165 -2.66 -18.46 -7.53
C GLN A 165 -2.52 -18.58 -9.06
N TYR A 166 -3.18 -17.72 -9.82
CA TYR A 166 -3.08 -17.71 -11.28
C TYR A 166 -1.62 -17.51 -11.73
N ILE A 167 -0.95 -16.48 -11.21
CA ILE A 167 0.47 -16.19 -11.48
C ILE A 167 1.34 -17.41 -11.17
N ARG A 168 1.14 -18.04 -10.00
CA ARG A 168 1.90 -19.22 -9.57
C ARG A 168 1.79 -20.38 -10.56
N HIS A 169 0.58 -20.64 -11.08
CA HIS A 169 0.29 -21.83 -11.87
C HIS A 169 0.47 -21.63 -13.39
N HIS A 170 0.30 -20.41 -13.91
CA HIS A 170 0.20 -20.17 -15.35
C HIS A 170 1.38 -19.40 -15.96
N THR A 171 2.26 -18.80 -15.14
CA THR A 171 3.36 -17.95 -15.65
C THR A 171 4.75 -18.60 -15.55
N GLY A 172 4.78 -19.93 -15.39
CA GLY A 172 6.01 -20.72 -15.37
C GLY A 172 6.88 -20.49 -14.13
N GLN A 173 8.20 -20.63 -14.29
CA GLN A 173 9.16 -20.58 -13.17
C GLN A 173 9.17 -19.21 -12.47
N ALA A 174 9.09 -18.12 -13.23
CA ALA A 174 9.09 -16.77 -12.69
C ALA A 174 7.92 -16.52 -11.71
N GLY A 175 6.71 -16.99 -12.07
CA GLY A 175 5.54 -16.94 -11.19
C GLY A 175 5.69 -17.74 -9.91
N ARG A 176 6.24 -18.96 -10.00
CA ARG A 176 6.50 -19.82 -8.83
C ARG A 176 7.51 -19.19 -7.87
N GLU A 177 8.61 -18.64 -8.39
CA GLU A 177 9.64 -17.97 -7.59
C GLU A 177 9.12 -16.67 -6.95
N TRP A 178 8.30 -15.90 -7.67
CA TRP A 178 7.63 -14.74 -7.11
C TRP A 178 6.68 -15.12 -5.97
N TYR A 179 5.84 -16.14 -6.16
CA TYR A 179 4.92 -16.61 -5.14
C TYR A 179 5.65 -17.11 -3.88
N ALA A 180 6.74 -17.87 -4.06
CA ALA A 180 7.58 -18.33 -2.95
C ALA A 180 8.17 -17.17 -2.14
N ARG A 181 8.67 -16.12 -2.82
CA ARG A 181 9.17 -14.90 -2.17
C ARG A 181 8.08 -14.15 -1.41
N LEU A 182 6.84 -14.14 -1.91
CA LEU A 182 5.71 -13.53 -1.20
C LEU A 182 5.39 -14.28 0.09
N GLN A 183 5.37 -15.63 0.07
CA GLN A 183 5.09 -16.41 1.27
C GLN A 183 6.15 -16.22 2.35
N GLN A 184 7.42 -16.06 1.97
CA GLN A 184 8.51 -15.77 2.91
C GLN A 184 8.37 -14.40 3.60
N ARG A 185 7.66 -13.44 3.01
CA ARG A 185 7.42 -12.11 3.60
C ARG A 185 6.21 -12.07 4.53
N GLN A 186 5.40 -13.13 4.57
CA GLN A 186 4.20 -13.22 5.41
C GLN A 186 4.48 -13.90 6.77
N VAL A 187 5.73 -14.24 7.06
CA VAL A 187 6.24 -14.75 8.35
C VAL A 187 6.87 -13.59 9.12
#